data_AF-A0A7X7P4B9-F1
#
_entry.id   AF-A0A7X7P4B9-F1
#
_cell.length_a   1.000
_cell.length_b   1.000
_cell.length_c   1.000
_cell.angle_alpha   90.00
_cell.angle_beta   90.00
_cell.angle_gamma   90.00
#
_symmetry.space_group_name_H-M   'P 1'
#
loop_
_entity.id
_entity.type
_entity.pdbx_description
1 polymer ?
#
loop_
_entity_poly.entity_id
_entity_poly.type
_entity_poly.pdbx_seq_one_letter_code
_entity_poly.pdbx_strand_id
1 'polypeptide(L)'
;WLFRTYGDLPAAVDKVIMPQILSVSRLKGSAYGAKDFIVGEGREKFQNELTESLARTLEEKRITIHAALIRHVNVPGQILDPIQQASLAREQDLTNQERQNTAKKLAELNTELSLIGQRREQVAQETEKIKALIQADQDKQVAEIRGDTVRQAAEIERDTAEVLAERITTLGTADAEVVKLVQGAEAQGQQLKVKAFGDPEAYNLWTLAGALSDDLSINILHAGPGTLWTDLEKAGLAEMGAGKALQKKK
;
A
#
# COMPACT_ATOMS: atom_id res chain seq x y z
N TRP A 1 -32.13 99.96 -14.89
CA TRP A 1 -32.07 99.69 -16.34
C TRP A 1 -33.16 98.71 -16.75
N LEU A 2 -33.18 97.49 -16.21
CA LEU A 2 -34.23 96.50 -16.50
C LEU A 2 -35.65 97.05 -16.29
N PHE A 3 -35.94 97.64 -15.13
CA PHE A 3 -37.23 98.25 -14.81
C PHE A 3 -37.58 99.48 -15.67
N ARG A 4 -36.56 100.17 -16.19
CA ARG A 4 -36.72 101.35 -17.06
C ARG A 4 -36.98 100.97 -18.52
N THR A 5 -36.47 99.82 -18.96
CA THR A 5 -36.56 99.33 -20.34
C THR A 5 -37.72 98.36 -20.54
N TYR A 6 -38.11 97.60 -19.52
CA TYR A 6 -39.06 96.50 -19.64
C TYR A 6 -40.27 96.58 -18.67
N GLY A 7 -40.32 97.58 -17.78
CA GLY A 7 -41.40 97.79 -16.81
C GLY A 7 -41.22 97.01 -15.49
N ASP A 8 -42.31 96.78 -14.76
CA ASP A 8 -42.31 96.06 -13.48
C ASP A 8 -41.76 94.62 -13.58
N LEU A 9 -41.39 94.04 -12.44
CA LEU A 9 -40.81 92.69 -12.36
C LEU A 9 -41.65 91.63 -13.11
N PRO A 10 -43.00 91.60 -13.01
CA PRO A 10 -43.81 90.66 -13.77
C PRO A 10 -43.68 90.85 -15.29
N ALA A 11 -43.62 92.11 -15.75
CA ALA A 11 -43.49 92.41 -17.17
C ALA A 11 -42.12 91.99 -17.73
N ALA A 12 -41.05 92.10 -16.95
CA ALA A 12 -39.73 91.61 -17.32
C ALA A 12 -39.69 90.06 -17.41
N VAL A 13 -40.38 89.37 -16.49
CA VAL A 13 -40.49 87.91 -16.53
C VAL A 13 -41.24 87.46 -17.80
N ASP A 14 -42.41 88.03 -18.06
CA ASP A 14 -43.28 87.58 -19.16
C ASP A 14 -42.76 87.99 -20.55
N LYS A 15 -42.16 89.19 -20.68
CA LYS A 15 -41.75 89.72 -21.98
C LYS A 15 -40.31 89.37 -22.36
N VAL A 16 -39.47 88.97 -21.41
CA VAL A 16 -38.04 88.76 -21.65
C VAL A 16 -37.58 87.37 -21.21
N ILE A 17 -37.85 86.98 -19.97
CA ILE A 17 -37.32 85.73 -19.40
C ILE A 17 -38.06 84.52 -19.98
N MET A 18 -39.39 84.52 -19.96
CA MET A 18 -40.20 83.41 -20.45
C MET A 18 -39.98 83.10 -21.95
N PRO A 19 -39.98 84.10 -22.86
CA PRO A 19 -39.72 83.85 -24.28
C PRO A 19 -38.31 83.27 -24.53
N GLN A 20 -37.31 83.74 -23.78
CA GLN A 20 -35.94 83.25 -23.91
C GLN A 20 -35.79 81.81 -23.40
N ILE A 21 -36.44 81.49 -22.27
CA ILE A 21 -36.52 80.13 -21.76
C ILE A 21 -37.14 79.20 -22.79
N LEU A 22 -38.31 79.54 -23.34
CA LEU A 22 -38.98 78.71 -24.34
C LEU A 22 -38.14 78.50 -25.60
N SER A 23 -37.47 79.54 -26.08
CA SER A 23 -36.64 79.47 -27.28
C SER A 23 -35.43 78.54 -27.08
N VAL A 24 -34.66 78.76 -26.01
CA VAL A 24 -33.45 77.96 -25.72
C VAL A 24 -33.83 76.53 -25.34
N SER A 25 -34.88 76.33 -24.55
CA SER A 25 -35.39 74.99 -24.22
C SER A 25 -35.84 74.24 -25.47
N ARG A 26 -36.46 74.90 -26.45
CA ARG A 26 -36.85 74.26 -27.72
C ARG A 26 -35.63 73.86 -28.57
N LEU A 27 -34.66 74.76 -28.72
CA LEU A 27 -33.45 74.53 -29.52
C LEU A 27 -32.57 73.43 -28.93
N LYS A 28 -32.35 73.46 -27.62
CA LYS A 28 -31.61 72.40 -26.94
C LYS A 28 -32.42 71.11 -26.88
N GLY A 29 -33.73 71.21 -26.65
CA GLY A 29 -34.63 70.06 -26.56
C GLY A 29 -34.68 69.23 -27.84
N SER A 30 -34.54 69.85 -29.01
CA SER A 30 -34.52 69.13 -30.28
C SER A 30 -33.28 68.26 -30.52
N ALA A 31 -32.20 68.48 -29.76
CA ALA A 31 -30.98 67.67 -29.86
C ALA A 31 -31.06 66.36 -29.06
N TYR A 32 -32.06 66.21 -28.17
CA TYR A 32 -32.20 65.08 -27.26
C TYR A 32 -33.39 64.20 -27.64
N GLY A 33 -33.23 62.89 -27.51
CA GLY A 33 -34.33 61.95 -27.69
C GLY A 33 -35.24 61.88 -26.47
N ALA A 34 -36.49 61.44 -26.65
CA ALA A 34 -37.42 61.22 -25.54
C ALA A 34 -36.86 60.25 -24.46
N LYS A 35 -36.02 59.29 -24.89
CA LYS A 35 -35.32 58.35 -24.01
C LYS A 35 -34.37 59.06 -23.03
N ASP A 36 -33.67 60.09 -23.48
CA ASP A 36 -32.67 60.79 -22.68
C ASP A 36 -33.29 61.61 -21.55
N PHE A 37 -34.55 62.02 -21.70
CA PHE A 37 -35.30 62.71 -20.64
C PHE A 37 -35.92 61.76 -19.59
N ILE A 38 -36.06 60.48 -19.93
CA ILE A 38 -36.55 59.42 -19.04
C ILE A 38 -35.38 58.87 -18.20
N VAL A 39 -34.20 58.71 -18.81
CA VAL A 39 -32.98 58.25 -18.13
C VAL A 39 -32.34 59.41 -17.37
N GLY A 40 -32.00 59.21 -16.10
CA GLY A 40 -31.49 60.28 -15.22
C GLY A 40 -30.24 60.99 -15.75
N GLU A 41 -29.32 60.23 -16.37
CA GLU A 41 -28.06 60.76 -16.91
C GLU A 41 -28.28 61.77 -18.06
N GLY A 42 -29.24 61.51 -18.96
CA GLY A 42 -29.55 62.42 -20.06
C GLY A 42 -30.23 63.70 -19.57
N ARG A 43 -31.07 63.60 -18.53
CA ARG A 43 -31.72 64.76 -17.91
C ARG A 43 -30.72 65.72 -17.27
N GLU A 44 -29.72 65.19 -16.58
CA GLU A 44 -28.68 66.00 -15.94
C GLU A 44 -27.85 66.78 -16.98
N LYS A 45 -27.42 66.10 -18.06
CA LYS A 45 -26.70 66.74 -19.17
C LYS A 45 -27.51 67.87 -19.80
N PHE A 46 -28.80 67.62 -20.06
CA PHE A 46 -29.69 68.65 -20.57
C PHE A 46 -29.84 69.86 -19.62
N GLN A 47 -29.97 69.63 -18.31
CA GLN A 47 -30.09 70.72 -17.32
C GLN A 47 -28.84 71.60 -17.30
N ASN A 48 -27.66 71.00 -17.39
CA ASN A 48 -26.40 71.72 -17.42
C ASN A 48 -26.26 72.57 -18.69
N GLU A 49 -26.52 71.97 -19.86
CA GLU A 49 -26.45 72.69 -21.14
C GLU A 49 -27.51 73.78 -21.28
N LEU A 50 -28.71 73.54 -20.75
CA LEU A 50 -29.79 74.52 -20.71
C LEU A 50 -29.40 75.71 -19.82
N THR A 51 -28.85 75.44 -18.63
CA THR A 51 -28.41 76.47 -17.69
C THR A 51 -27.31 77.33 -18.30
N GLU A 52 -26.31 76.71 -18.94
CA GLU A 52 -25.22 77.42 -19.59
C GLU A 52 -25.71 78.30 -20.75
N SER A 53 -26.59 77.75 -21.60
CA SER A 53 -27.10 78.47 -22.77
C SER A 53 -27.99 79.64 -22.37
N LEU A 54 -28.84 79.46 -21.35
CA LEU A 54 -29.67 80.53 -20.81
C LEU A 54 -28.83 81.61 -20.13
N ALA A 55 -27.80 81.23 -19.36
CA ALA A 55 -26.91 82.18 -18.71
C ALA A 55 -26.24 83.09 -19.75
N ARG A 56 -25.69 82.51 -20.84
CA ARG A 56 -25.07 83.28 -21.93
C ARG A 56 -26.04 84.28 -22.58
N THR A 57 -27.28 83.88 -22.87
CA THR A 57 -28.21 84.78 -23.58
C THR A 57 -28.82 85.87 -22.69
N LEU A 58 -28.99 85.60 -21.38
CA LEU A 58 -29.58 86.55 -20.45
C LEU A 58 -28.54 87.47 -19.78
N GLU A 59 -27.25 87.14 -19.88
CA GLU A 59 -26.14 88.00 -19.48
C GLU A 59 -26.12 89.33 -20.26
N GLU A 60 -26.43 89.32 -21.56
CA GLU A 60 -26.56 90.54 -22.39
C GLU A 60 -27.61 91.52 -21.84
N LYS A 61 -28.61 90.99 -21.13
CA LYS A 61 -29.69 91.76 -20.48
C LYS A 61 -29.42 92.00 -19.00
N ARG A 62 -28.20 91.72 -18.51
CA ARG A 62 -27.79 91.85 -17.10
C ARG A 62 -28.64 91.03 -16.13
N ILE A 63 -29.08 89.84 -16.54
CA ILE A 63 -29.81 88.89 -15.71
C ILE A 63 -28.92 87.67 -15.47
N THR A 64 -28.61 87.38 -14.21
CA THR A 64 -27.81 86.21 -13.82
C THR A 64 -28.72 85.03 -13.52
N ILE A 65 -28.40 83.86 -14.08
CA ILE A 65 -29.13 82.61 -13.84
C ILE A 65 -28.27 81.71 -12.96
N HIS A 66 -28.85 81.24 -11.86
CA HIS A 66 -28.14 80.34 -10.94
C HIS A 66 -28.35 78.87 -11.27
N ALA A 67 -29.57 78.46 -11.66
CA ALA A 67 -29.87 77.09 -12.06
C ALA A 67 -31.15 77.03 -12.90
N ALA A 68 -31.19 76.14 -13.89
CA ALA A 68 -32.40 75.76 -14.61
C ALA A 68 -32.72 74.28 -14.33
N LEU A 69 -33.66 74.03 -13.41
CA LEU A 69 -34.06 72.68 -13.02
C LEU A 69 -35.36 72.26 -13.71
N ILE A 70 -35.38 71.05 -14.25
CA ILE A 70 -36.60 70.45 -14.80
C ILE A 70 -37.36 69.78 -13.65
N ARG A 71 -38.60 70.22 -13.42
CA ARG A 71 -39.48 69.63 -12.39
C ARG A 71 -40.20 68.38 -12.87
N HIS A 72 -40.76 68.42 -14.08
CA HIS A 72 -41.47 67.28 -14.66
C HIS A 72 -41.28 67.26 -16.17
N VAL A 73 -41.25 66.04 -16.73
CA VAL A 73 -41.30 65.80 -18.16
C VAL A 73 -42.51 64.91 -18.39
N ASN A 74 -43.42 65.35 -19.26
CA ASN A 74 -44.56 64.54 -19.66
C ASN A 74 -44.26 63.89 -21.02
N VAL A 75 -44.03 62.58 -21.03
CA VAL A 75 -43.83 61.80 -22.26
C VAL A 75 -45.10 60.99 -22.52
N PRO A 76 -45.69 61.04 -23.73
CA PRO A 76 -46.84 60.21 -24.06
C PRO A 76 -46.55 58.71 -23.87
N GLY A 77 -47.52 57.96 -23.33
CA GLY A 77 -47.38 56.52 -23.04
C GLY A 77 -46.91 55.68 -24.24
N GLN A 78 -47.34 56.06 -25.45
CA GLN A 78 -46.94 55.42 -26.71
C GLN A 78 -45.41 55.35 -26.94
N ILE A 79 -44.64 56.26 -26.32
CA ILE A 79 -43.17 56.28 -26.42
C ILE A 79 -42.53 55.69 -25.15
N LEU A 80 -43.17 55.86 -23.99
CA LEU A 80 -42.67 55.35 -22.72
C LEU A 80 -42.72 53.82 -22.66
N ASP A 81 -43.83 53.23 -23.09
CA ASP A 81 -44.08 51.79 -22.95
C ASP A 81 -43.03 50.95 -23.72
N PRO A 82 -42.69 51.25 -24.99
CA PRO A 82 -41.65 50.51 -25.70
C PRO A 82 -40.26 50.61 -25.04
N ILE A 83 -39.92 51.77 -24.45
CA ILE A 83 -38.62 51.98 -23.79
C ILE A 83 -38.53 51.16 -22.50
N GLN A 84 -39.60 51.12 -21.72
CA GLN A 84 -39.69 50.31 -20.51
C GLN A 84 -39.65 48.83 -20.85
N GLN A 85 -40.45 48.38 -21.82
CA GLN A 85 -40.46 47.00 -22.29
C GLN A 85 -39.09 46.56 -22.81
N ALA A 86 -38.40 47.37 -23.60
CA ALA A 86 -37.05 47.06 -24.07
C ALA A 86 -36.00 47.00 -22.95
N SER A 87 -36.20 47.74 -21.86
CA SER A 87 -35.31 47.70 -20.70
C SER A 87 -35.58 46.46 -19.84
N LEU A 88 -36.85 46.15 -19.60
CA LEU A 88 -37.26 44.92 -18.91
C LEU A 88 -36.84 43.66 -19.68
N ALA A 89 -37.00 43.66 -21.01
CA ALA A 89 -36.58 42.53 -21.86
C ALA A 89 -35.07 42.28 -21.75
N ARG A 90 -34.25 43.34 -21.80
CA ARG A 90 -32.78 43.22 -21.62
C ARG A 90 -32.41 42.66 -20.25
N GLU A 91 -33.08 43.10 -19.20
CA GLU A 91 -32.82 42.61 -17.83
C GLU A 91 -33.28 41.16 -17.65
N GLN A 92 -34.42 40.79 -18.23
CA GLN A 92 -34.90 39.41 -18.26
C GLN A 92 -33.96 38.51 -19.05
N ASP A 93 -33.48 38.95 -20.21
CA ASP A 93 -32.53 38.20 -21.03
C ASP A 93 -31.21 37.96 -20.27
N LEU A 94 -30.66 39.00 -19.64
CA LEU A 94 -29.46 38.87 -18.80
C LEU A 94 -29.70 37.85 -17.68
N THR A 95 -30.82 37.97 -16.97
CA THR A 95 -31.20 37.05 -15.89
C THR A 95 -31.37 35.62 -16.39
N ASN A 96 -31.96 35.43 -17.56
CA ASN A 96 -32.16 34.13 -18.18
C ASN A 96 -30.83 33.50 -18.59
N GLN A 97 -29.90 34.27 -19.15
CA GLN A 97 -28.55 33.82 -19.49
C GLN A 97 -27.79 33.38 -18.23
N GLU A 98 -27.81 34.16 -17.16
CA GLU A 98 -27.17 33.81 -15.89
C GLU A 98 -27.77 32.56 -15.25
N ARG A 99 -29.11 32.40 -15.31
CA ARG A 99 -29.79 31.18 -14.87
C ARG A 99 -29.35 29.96 -15.69
N GLN A 100 -29.27 30.09 -17.02
CA GLN A 100 -28.80 29.00 -17.88
C GLN A 100 -27.34 28.63 -17.60
N ASN A 101 -26.46 29.61 -17.43
CA ASN A 101 -25.05 29.37 -17.10
C ASN A 101 -24.90 28.66 -15.75
N THR A 102 -25.69 29.07 -14.75
CA THR A 102 -25.70 28.43 -13.43
C THR A 102 -26.22 26.99 -13.53
N ALA A 103 -27.29 26.74 -14.28
CA ALA A 103 -27.82 25.40 -14.52
C ALA A 103 -26.80 24.49 -15.22
N LYS A 104 -26.07 24.99 -16.23
CA LYS A 104 -24.99 24.25 -16.91
C LYS A 104 -23.87 23.87 -15.94
N LYS A 105 -23.36 24.83 -15.16
CA LYS A 105 -22.31 24.58 -14.17
C LYS A 105 -22.74 23.57 -13.10
N LEU A 106 -23.99 23.64 -12.65
CA LEU A 106 -24.54 22.65 -11.71
C LEU A 106 -24.64 21.26 -12.33
N ALA A 107 -25.04 21.15 -13.60
CA ALA A 107 -25.08 19.87 -14.31
C ALA A 107 -23.68 19.28 -14.51
N GLU A 108 -22.69 20.10 -14.88
CA GLU A 108 -21.28 19.71 -14.97
C GLU A 108 -20.77 19.21 -13.61
N LEU A 109 -20.98 19.98 -12.54
CA LEU A 109 -20.58 19.62 -11.18
C LEU A 109 -21.19 18.28 -10.74
N ASN A 110 -22.48 18.05 -10.99
CA ASN A 110 -23.14 16.79 -10.65
C ASN A 110 -22.56 15.61 -11.43
N THR A 111 -22.20 15.83 -12.70
CA THR A 111 -21.55 14.81 -13.54
C THR A 111 -20.17 14.46 -13.00
N GLU A 112 -19.38 15.48 -12.62
CA GLU A 112 -18.05 15.28 -12.02
C GLU A 112 -18.13 14.56 -10.68
N LEU A 113 -19.07 14.92 -9.81
CA LEU A 113 -19.27 14.23 -8.52
C LEU A 113 -19.67 12.76 -8.71
N SER A 114 -20.54 12.47 -9.68
CA SER A 114 -20.90 11.08 -10.04
C SER A 114 -19.67 10.29 -10.53
N LEU A 115 -18.86 10.88 -11.39
CA LEU A 115 -17.62 10.28 -11.89
C LEU A 115 -16.61 10.02 -10.76
N ILE A 116 -16.48 10.96 -9.82
CA ILE A 116 -15.64 10.78 -8.63
C ILE A 116 -16.14 9.60 -7.80
N GLY A 117 -17.46 9.49 -7.57
CA GLY A 117 -18.06 8.35 -6.89
C GLY A 117 -17.71 7.01 -7.54
N GLN A 118 -17.90 6.91 -8.87
CA GLN A 118 -17.56 5.71 -9.64
C GLN A 118 -16.07 5.36 -9.55
N ARG A 119 -15.19 6.36 -9.69
CA ARG A 119 -13.73 6.16 -9.58
C ARG A 119 -13.31 5.72 -8.17
N ARG A 120 -13.93 6.26 -7.12
CA ARG A 120 -13.64 5.84 -5.74
C ARG A 120 -13.98 4.36 -5.53
N GLU A 121 -15.14 3.92 -6.04
CA GLU A 121 -15.52 2.51 -5.98
C GLU A 121 -14.54 1.65 -6.78
N GLN A 122 -14.20 2.04 -8.01
CA GLN A 122 -13.22 1.32 -8.82
C GLN A 122 -11.87 1.17 -8.12
N VAL A 123 -11.34 2.25 -7.54
CA VAL A 123 -10.06 2.23 -6.82
C VAL A 123 -10.14 1.34 -5.58
N ALA A 124 -11.27 1.34 -4.86
CA ALA A 124 -11.46 0.45 -3.72
C ALA A 124 -11.41 -1.03 -4.15
N GLN A 125 -12.15 -1.40 -5.21
CA GLN A 125 -12.15 -2.76 -5.75
C GLN A 125 -10.79 -3.18 -6.30
N GLU A 126 -10.08 -2.29 -7.00
CA GLU A 126 -8.72 -2.54 -7.47
C GLU A 126 -7.74 -2.74 -6.31
N THR A 127 -7.89 -1.96 -5.22
CA THR A 127 -7.08 -2.10 -4.01
C THR A 127 -7.33 -3.44 -3.33
N GLU A 128 -8.59 -3.87 -3.20
CA GLU A 128 -8.93 -5.19 -2.66
C GLU A 128 -8.36 -6.32 -3.51
N LYS A 129 -8.46 -6.22 -4.83
CA LYS A 129 -7.85 -7.17 -5.77
C LYS A 129 -6.33 -7.24 -5.60
N ILE A 130 -5.65 -6.10 -5.54
CA ILE A 130 -4.20 -6.04 -5.34
C ILE A 130 -3.82 -6.68 -4.00
N LYS A 131 -4.56 -6.37 -2.92
CA LYS A 131 -4.33 -6.96 -1.60
C LYS A 131 -4.48 -8.48 -1.64
N ALA A 132 -5.52 -9.00 -2.30
CA ALA A 132 -5.73 -10.43 -2.45
C ALA A 132 -4.61 -11.10 -3.27
N LEU A 133 -4.16 -10.47 -4.36
CA LEU A 133 -3.04 -10.96 -5.17
C LEU A 133 -1.73 -10.99 -4.38
N ILE A 134 -1.42 -9.92 -3.62
CA ILE A 134 -0.23 -9.86 -2.78
C ILE A 134 -0.28 -10.97 -1.72
N GLN A 135 -1.42 -11.17 -1.06
CA GLN A 135 -1.55 -12.25 -0.07
C GLN A 135 -1.34 -13.63 -0.70
N ALA A 136 -1.99 -13.90 -1.84
CA ALA A 136 -1.82 -15.17 -2.55
C ALA A 136 -0.37 -15.41 -3.00
N ASP A 137 0.31 -14.36 -3.47
CA ASP A 137 1.71 -14.44 -3.86
C ASP A 137 2.63 -14.65 -2.65
N GLN A 138 2.38 -13.99 -1.52
CA GLN A 138 3.08 -14.23 -0.27
C GLN A 138 2.92 -15.67 0.22
N ASP A 139 1.69 -16.19 0.23
CA ASP A 139 1.40 -17.57 0.64
C ASP A 139 2.11 -18.58 -0.26
N LYS A 140 2.11 -18.33 -1.57
CA LYS A 140 2.86 -19.12 -2.55
C LYS A 140 4.36 -19.09 -2.27
N GLN A 141 4.95 -17.91 -2.09
CA GLN A 141 6.39 -17.78 -1.80
C GLN A 141 6.77 -18.50 -0.51
N VAL A 142 5.95 -18.40 0.54
CA VAL A 142 6.17 -19.12 1.80
C VAL A 142 6.11 -20.64 1.58
N ALA A 143 5.17 -21.13 0.77
CA ALA A 143 5.07 -22.54 0.44
C ALA A 143 6.27 -23.04 -0.38
N GLU A 144 6.74 -22.28 -1.37
CA GLU A 144 7.93 -22.58 -2.16
C GLU A 144 9.19 -22.61 -1.27
N ILE A 145 9.41 -21.60 -0.43
CA ILE A 145 10.53 -21.54 0.50
C ILE A 145 10.51 -22.75 1.45
N ARG A 146 9.34 -23.11 1.99
CA ARG A 146 9.20 -24.30 2.84
C ARG A 146 9.54 -25.58 2.08
N GLY A 147 9.05 -25.73 0.86
CA GLY A 147 9.36 -26.87 0.00
C GLY A 147 10.86 -27.00 -0.27
N ASP A 148 11.50 -25.89 -0.65
CA ASP A 148 12.94 -25.84 -0.88
C ASP A 148 13.75 -26.10 0.39
N THR A 149 13.32 -25.60 1.55
CA THR A 149 13.98 -25.85 2.83
C THR A 149 13.92 -27.34 3.19
N VAL A 150 12.77 -27.99 3.02
CA VAL A 150 12.62 -29.43 3.24
C VAL A 150 13.50 -30.22 2.28
N ARG A 151 13.54 -29.82 1.01
CA ARG A 151 14.42 -30.45 0.01
C ARG A 151 15.90 -30.33 0.40
N GLN A 152 16.35 -29.13 0.77
CA GLN A 152 17.73 -28.89 1.21
C GLN A 152 18.08 -29.67 2.48
N ALA A 153 17.16 -29.72 3.45
CA ALA A 153 17.35 -30.52 4.66
C ALA A 153 17.50 -32.01 4.34
N ALA A 154 16.65 -32.55 3.45
CA ALA A 154 16.73 -33.93 3.01
C ALA A 154 18.01 -34.24 2.21
N GLU A 155 18.48 -33.30 1.39
CA GLU A 155 19.78 -33.40 0.69
C GLU A 155 20.94 -33.47 1.71
N ILE A 156 20.95 -32.60 2.72
CA ILE A 156 21.96 -32.61 3.78
C ILE A 156 21.90 -33.92 4.60
N GLU A 157 20.71 -34.40 4.94
CA GLU A 157 20.54 -35.66 5.67
C GLU A 157 21.05 -36.86 4.85
N ARG A 158 20.75 -36.89 3.55
CA ARG A 158 21.26 -37.91 2.63
C ARG A 158 22.79 -37.89 2.62
N ASP A 159 23.40 -36.73 2.40
CA ASP A 159 24.86 -36.58 2.33
C ASP A 159 25.51 -36.94 3.67
N THR A 160 24.87 -36.58 4.79
CA THR A 160 25.33 -36.96 6.13
C THR A 160 25.27 -38.47 6.33
N ALA A 161 24.18 -39.12 5.91
CA ALA A 161 24.03 -40.57 6.01
C ALA A 161 25.06 -41.31 5.15
N GLU A 162 25.37 -40.80 3.96
CA GLU A 162 26.42 -41.31 3.08
C GLU A 162 27.80 -41.24 3.76
N VAL A 163 28.18 -40.06 4.27
CA VAL A 163 29.45 -39.87 5.00
C VAL A 163 29.54 -40.77 6.24
N LEU A 164 28.43 -40.93 6.98
CA LEU A 164 28.40 -41.84 8.13
C LEU A 164 28.56 -43.30 7.72
N ALA A 165 27.93 -43.73 6.63
CA ALA A 165 28.08 -45.07 6.09
C ALA A 165 29.53 -45.32 5.66
N GLU A 166 30.14 -44.41 4.92
CA GLU A 166 31.56 -44.48 4.55
C GLU A 166 32.49 -44.53 5.76
N ARG A 167 32.19 -43.73 6.79
CA ARG A 167 32.95 -43.76 8.05
C ARG A 167 32.85 -45.13 8.73
N ILE A 168 31.65 -45.69 8.82
CA ILE A 168 31.42 -47.00 9.46
C ILE A 168 32.10 -48.10 8.68
N THR A 169 32.00 -48.12 7.35
CA THR A 169 32.67 -49.13 6.53
C THR A 169 34.19 -49.01 6.65
N THR A 170 34.74 -47.80 6.58
CA THR A 170 36.18 -47.56 6.69
C THR A 170 36.74 -47.94 8.06
N LEU A 171 36.04 -47.58 9.15
CA LEU A 171 36.44 -47.99 10.50
C LEU A 171 36.31 -49.50 10.68
N GLY A 172 35.21 -50.10 10.19
CA GLY A 172 34.98 -51.54 10.28
C GLY A 172 36.00 -52.37 9.51
N THR A 173 36.41 -51.93 8.31
CA THR A 173 37.49 -52.59 7.56
C THR A 173 38.83 -52.44 8.26
N ALA A 174 39.14 -51.26 8.80
CA ALA A 174 40.38 -51.03 9.55
C ALA A 174 40.46 -51.91 10.82
N ASP A 175 39.39 -51.96 11.61
CA ASP A 175 39.32 -52.81 12.82
C ASP A 175 39.46 -54.30 12.46
N ALA A 176 38.76 -54.75 11.41
CA ALA A 176 38.87 -56.13 10.92
C ALA A 176 40.29 -56.45 10.41
N GLU A 177 40.96 -55.50 9.75
CA GLU A 177 42.33 -55.64 9.29
C GLU A 177 43.31 -55.73 10.48
N VAL A 178 43.15 -54.90 11.51
CA VAL A 178 43.93 -54.97 12.75
C VAL A 178 43.77 -56.34 13.41
N VAL A 179 42.54 -56.84 13.58
CA VAL A 179 42.27 -58.16 14.16
C VAL A 179 42.91 -59.27 13.33
N LYS A 180 42.77 -59.21 11.99
CA LYS A 180 43.35 -60.19 11.08
C LYS A 180 44.88 -60.20 11.15
N LEU A 181 45.52 -59.04 11.25
CA LEU A 181 46.97 -58.92 11.38
C LEU A 181 47.45 -59.47 12.73
N VAL A 182 46.80 -59.11 13.83
CA VAL A 182 47.15 -59.60 15.18
C VAL A 182 46.95 -61.11 15.28
N GLN A 183 45.76 -61.63 14.96
CA GLN A 183 45.49 -63.06 15.02
C GLN A 183 46.32 -63.84 13.99
N GLY A 184 46.58 -63.27 12.81
CA GLY A 184 47.49 -63.85 11.83
C GLY A 184 48.92 -63.96 12.35
N ALA A 185 49.43 -62.93 13.01
CA ALA A 185 50.75 -62.93 13.64
C ALA A 185 50.82 -63.92 14.82
N GLU A 186 49.79 -64.00 15.66
CA GLU A 186 49.69 -65.00 16.73
C GLU A 186 49.67 -66.43 16.16
N ALA A 187 48.85 -66.68 15.14
CA ALA A 187 48.77 -67.97 14.47
C ALA A 187 50.11 -68.35 13.82
N GLN A 188 50.79 -67.42 13.15
CA GLN A 188 52.13 -67.62 12.63
C GLN A 188 53.13 -67.91 13.75
N GLY A 189 53.06 -67.18 14.87
CA GLY A 189 53.87 -67.44 16.06
C GLY A 189 53.66 -68.84 16.62
N GLN A 190 52.41 -69.31 16.70
CA GLN A 190 52.09 -70.68 17.09
C GLN A 190 52.63 -71.71 16.10
N GLN A 191 52.48 -71.48 14.79
CA GLN A 191 53.07 -72.35 13.77
C GLN A 191 54.59 -72.43 13.89
N LEU A 192 55.27 -71.32 14.18
CA LEU A 192 56.72 -71.29 14.41
C LEU A 192 57.10 -72.09 15.66
N LYS A 193 56.34 -71.98 16.76
CA LYS A 193 56.55 -72.80 17.97
C LYS A 193 56.40 -74.29 17.68
N VAL A 194 55.33 -74.69 16.98
CA VAL A 194 55.12 -76.08 16.57
C VAL A 194 56.26 -76.58 15.69
N LYS A 195 56.71 -75.77 14.71
CA LYS A 195 57.87 -76.10 13.86
C LYS A 195 59.17 -76.24 14.67
N ALA A 196 59.38 -75.41 15.70
CA ALA A 196 60.57 -75.48 16.55
C ALA A 196 60.62 -76.78 17.38
N PHE A 197 59.46 -77.33 17.78
CA PHE A 197 59.36 -78.62 18.47
C PHE A 197 59.41 -79.84 17.52
N GLY A 198 59.31 -79.63 16.21
CA GLY A 198 59.45 -80.68 15.17
C GLY A 198 58.22 -81.56 14.98
N ASP A 199 57.41 -81.79 16.02
CA ASP A 199 56.19 -82.60 15.99
C ASP A 199 55.01 -81.86 16.68
N PRO A 200 53.86 -81.68 16.00
CA PRO A 200 52.64 -81.12 16.60
C PRO A 200 52.17 -81.82 17.88
N GLU A 201 52.33 -83.14 17.99
CA GLU A 201 51.90 -83.89 19.19
C GLU A 201 52.77 -83.55 20.40
N ALA A 202 54.08 -83.42 20.20
CA ALA A 202 55.03 -83.07 21.25
C ALA A 202 54.77 -81.67 21.84
N TYR A 203 54.43 -80.69 20.99
CA TYR A 203 54.07 -79.35 21.45
C TYR A 203 52.76 -79.33 22.24
N ASN A 204 51.76 -80.10 21.81
CA ASN A 204 50.48 -80.20 22.53
C ASN A 204 50.66 -80.86 23.91
N LEU A 205 51.47 -81.93 24.00
CA LEU A 205 51.78 -82.57 25.28
C LEU A 205 52.56 -81.64 26.22
N TRP A 206 53.52 -80.88 25.70
CA TRP A 206 54.25 -79.88 26.50
C TRP A 206 53.32 -78.75 26.99
N THR A 207 52.44 -78.25 26.12
CA THR A 207 51.47 -77.20 26.48
C THR A 207 50.47 -77.72 27.52
N LEU A 208 49.99 -78.95 27.36
CA LEU A 208 49.11 -79.61 28.33
C LEU A 208 49.82 -79.77 29.68
N ALA A 209 51.05 -80.28 29.68
CA ALA A 209 51.87 -80.43 30.88
C ALA A 209 52.07 -79.11 31.63
N GLY A 210 52.29 -78.00 30.91
CA GLY A 210 52.42 -76.66 31.50
C GLY A 210 51.12 -76.01 31.96
N ALA A 211 49.96 -76.46 31.45
CA ALA A 211 48.64 -75.95 31.83
C ALA A 211 47.96 -76.78 32.94
N LEU A 212 48.50 -77.96 33.25
CA LEU A 212 48.06 -78.78 34.37
C LEU A 212 48.48 -78.10 35.67
N SER A 213 47.50 -77.86 36.57
CA SER A 213 47.78 -77.32 37.90
C SER A 213 48.61 -78.30 38.72
N ASP A 214 49.51 -77.79 39.56
CA ASP A 214 50.35 -78.63 40.44
C ASP A 214 49.52 -79.54 41.39
N ASP A 215 48.24 -79.21 41.65
CA ASP A 215 47.29 -79.98 42.48
C ASP A 215 46.36 -80.92 41.65
N LEU A 216 46.88 -81.54 40.59
CA LEU A 216 46.08 -82.42 39.74
C LEU A 216 45.76 -83.77 40.42
N SER A 217 44.49 -84.02 40.72
CA SER A 217 44.00 -85.34 41.13
C SER A 217 43.53 -86.17 39.92
N ILE A 218 44.31 -87.18 39.51
CA ILE A 218 43.92 -88.12 38.44
C ILE A 218 43.14 -89.28 39.07
N ASN A 219 41.83 -89.30 38.88
CA ASN A 219 40.99 -90.46 39.22
C ASN A 219 40.91 -91.42 38.03
N ILE A 220 41.58 -92.57 38.14
CA ILE A 220 41.56 -93.63 37.12
C ILE A 220 40.34 -94.51 37.35
N LEU A 221 39.35 -94.42 36.46
CA LEU A 221 38.16 -95.27 36.47
C LEU A 221 38.36 -96.43 35.48
N HIS A 222 38.28 -97.68 35.95
CA HIS A 222 38.49 -98.88 35.13
C HIS A 222 37.17 -99.30 34.45
N ALA A 223 37.07 -99.15 33.13
CA ALA A 223 35.88 -99.52 32.36
C ALA A 223 36.01 -100.93 31.73
N GLY A 224 35.37 -101.93 32.35
CA GLY A 224 35.06 -103.22 31.72
C GLY A 224 33.71 -103.18 31.00
N PRO A 225 33.38 -104.15 30.12
CA PRO A 225 32.14 -104.15 29.35
C PRO A 225 30.93 -104.29 30.29
N GLY A 226 30.32 -103.14 30.62
CA GLY A 226 29.07 -103.06 31.39
C GLY A 226 29.07 -102.16 32.64
N THR A 227 30.19 -101.56 33.07
CA THR A 227 30.26 -100.86 34.39
C THR A 227 30.36 -99.34 34.34
N LEU A 228 30.32 -98.71 33.15
CA LEU A 228 30.58 -97.27 32.99
C LEU A 228 29.62 -96.34 33.77
N TRP A 229 28.46 -96.85 34.19
CA TRP A 229 27.40 -96.06 34.81
C TRP A 229 27.29 -96.22 36.34
N THR A 230 28.00 -97.17 36.97
CA THR A 230 27.85 -97.44 38.41
C THR A 230 28.91 -96.80 39.30
N ASP A 231 30.09 -96.46 38.76
CA ASP A 231 31.14 -95.74 39.52
C ASP A 231 31.12 -94.22 39.32
N LEU A 232 30.40 -93.71 38.32
CA LEU A 232 30.25 -92.26 38.11
C LEU A 232 29.35 -91.61 39.18
N GLU A 233 28.46 -92.37 39.82
CA GLU A 233 27.65 -91.89 40.95
C GLU A 233 28.48 -91.73 42.24
N LYS A 234 29.61 -92.45 42.36
CA LYS A 234 30.52 -92.32 43.50
C LYS A 234 31.64 -91.30 43.27
N ALA A 235 32.03 -91.07 42.02
CA ALA A 235 32.94 -89.99 41.65
C ALA A 235 32.17 -88.66 41.51
N GLY A 236 31.79 -88.08 42.65
CA GLY A 236 31.01 -86.86 42.71
C GLY A 236 31.61 -85.72 41.89
N LEU A 237 30.83 -85.23 40.92
CA LEU A 237 31.00 -83.92 40.29
C LEU A 237 30.95 -82.74 41.28
N ALA A 238 30.69 -83.02 42.56
CA ALA A 238 30.76 -82.08 43.67
C ALA A 238 32.18 -81.86 44.23
N GLU A 239 33.16 -82.72 43.94
CA GLU A 239 34.56 -82.56 44.41
C GLU A 239 35.53 -82.06 43.31
N MET A 240 35.12 -82.04 42.04
CA MET A 240 35.90 -81.39 40.97
C MET A 240 35.52 -79.93 40.83
N GLY A 241 36.08 -79.05 41.67
CA GLY A 241 36.58 -77.70 41.38
C GLY A 241 35.79 -76.68 40.53
N ALA A 242 34.56 -76.94 40.07
CA ALA A 242 33.79 -76.07 39.18
C ALA A 242 32.54 -75.48 39.86
N GLY A 243 32.29 -75.82 41.13
CA GLY A 243 31.20 -75.24 41.93
C GLY A 243 31.53 -73.92 42.63
N LYS A 244 32.81 -73.48 42.64
CA LYS A 244 33.25 -72.26 43.36
C LYS A 244 33.42 -71.00 42.51
N ALA A 245 33.33 -71.09 41.18
CA ALA A 245 33.50 -69.92 40.30
C ALA A 245 32.19 -69.19 39.93
N LEU A 246 31.03 -69.68 40.37
CA LEU A 246 29.72 -69.03 40.16
C LEU A 246 29.16 -68.36 41.44
N GLN A 247 30.01 -67.95 42.38
CA GLN A 247 29.64 -66.91 43.34
C GLN A 247 29.88 -65.53 42.75
N LYS A 248 28.80 -64.97 42.18
CA LYS A 248 28.63 -63.54 41.91
C LYS A 248 29.10 -62.71 43.11
N LYS A 249 30.12 -61.87 42.91
CA LYS A 249 30.28 -60.64 43.70
C LYS A 249 29.10 -59.71 43.39
N LYS A 250 28.45 -59.22 44.43
CA LYS A 250 27.74 -57.94 44.41
C LYS A 250 28.76 -56.81 44.31
#